data_AF-A0A8D9E1Z1-F1
#
_entry.id   AF-A0A8D9E1Z1-F1
#
_cell.length_a   1.000
_cell.length_b   1.000
_cell.length_c   1.000
_cell.angle_alpha   90.00
_cell.angle_beta   90.00
_cell.angle_gamma   90.00
#
_symmetry.space_group_name_H-M   'P 1'
#
loop_
_entity.id
_entity.type
_entity.pdbx_description
1 polymer ?
#
loop_
_entity_poly.entity_id
_entity_poly.type
_entity_poly.pdbx_seq_one_letter_code
_entity_poly.pdbx_strand_id
1 'polypeptide(L)'
;KHCKCELSLRAPLEKLLYHTKNCSGNHSSDPSFRYICFRCNYHSKVKEFMIRHIRKHTGEKSYKCPHCKYKSPRKDTVNKHIYRKHASLSNLKKAVVVKKRTVVRNSKGDFVFIE
;
A
#
# COMPACT_ATOMS: atom_id res chain seq x y z
N LYS A 1 -11.32 -7.01 -18.03
CA LYS A 1 -12.02 -8.11 -17.31
C LYS A 1 -11.45 -8.12 -15.90
N HIS A 2 -12.26 -7.88 -14.88
CA HIS A 2 -11.84 -7.89 -13.47
C HIS A 2 -12.06 -9.30 -12.89
N CYS A 3 -11.26 -9.70 -11.91
CA CYS A 3 -11.43 -10.97 -11.20
C CYS A 3 -12.89 -11.09 -10.71
N LYS A 4 -13.57 -12.20 -11.00
CA LYS A 4 -14.92 -12.49 -10.44
C LYS A 4 -14.87 -12.91 -8.96
N CYS A 5 -13.81 -12.55 -8.28
CA CYS A 5 -13.45 -13.04 -6.96
C CYS A 5 -14.03 -12.08 -5.93
N GLU A 6 -14.77 -12.57 -4.93
CA GLU A 6 -15.48 -11.75 -3.93
C GLU A 6 -14.54 -11.11 -2.89
N LEU A 7 -13.29 -10.81 -3.26
CA LEU A 7 -12.32 -10.27 -2.32
C LEU A 7 -12.71 -8.84 -1.92
N SER A 8 -13.09 -8.71 -0.65
CA SER A 8 -13.44 -7.42 -0.04
C SER A 8 -12.23 -6.51 0.07
N LEU A 9 -12.39 -5.24 -0.32
CA LEU A 9 -11.38 -4.19 -0.10
C LEU A 9 -11.17 -3.85 1.37
N ARG A 10 -12.01 -4.38 2.28
CA ARG A 10 -11.81 -4.29 3.73
C ARG A 10 -10.80 -5.32 4.24
N ALA A 11 -10.39 -6.29 3.42
CA ALA A 11 -9.37 -7.25 3.81
C ALA A 11 -8.02 -6.55 4.06
N PRO A 12 -7.17 -7.13 4.94
CA PRO A 12 -5.81 -6.63 5.13
C PRO A 12 -5.04 -6.55 3.82
N LEU A 13 -4.22 -5.49 3.68
CA LEU A 13 -3.48 -5.20 2.45
C LEU A 13 -2.63 -6.37 1.94
N GLU A 14 -2.12 -7.21 2.84
CA GLU A 14 -1.28 -8.34 2.47
C GLU A 14 -2.09 -9.48 1.87
N LYS A 15 -3.34 -9.69 2.33
CA LYS A 15 -4.28 -10.60 1.67
C LYS A 15 -4.64 -10.09 0.27
N LEU A 16 -4.82 -8.77 0.13
CA LEU A 16 -5.04 -8.13 -1.17
C LEU A 16 -3.83 -8.34 -2.09
N LEU A 17 -2.61 -8.13 -1.58
CA LEU A 17 -1.37 -8.26 -2.33
C LEU A 17 -1.07 -9.71 -2.73
N TYR A 18 -1.28 -10.66 -1.82
CA TYR A 18 -1.17 -12.09 -2.12
C TYR A 18 -2.11 -12.47 -3.27
N HIS A 19 -3.35 -11.99 -3.25
CA HIS A 19 -4.29 -12.20 -4.33
C HIS A 19 -3.79 -11.60 -5.65
N THR A 20 -3.25 -10.37 -5.66
CA THR A 20 -2.72 -9.77 -6.91
C THR A 20 -1.60 -10.56 -7.58
N LYS A 21 -0.86 -11.37 -6.81
CA LYS A 21 0.25 -12.19 -7.30
C LYS A 21 -0.22 -13.58 -7.74
N ASN A 22 -1.16 -14.19 -7.02
CA ASN A 22 -1.48 -15.61 -7.15
C ASN A 22 -2.87 -15.90 -7.72
N CYS A 23 -3.63 -14.87 -8.09
CA CYS A 23 -4.96 -15.10 -8.63
C CYS A 23 -4.90 -15.81 -9.98
N SER A 24 -5.48 -17.01 -10.06
CA SER A 24 -5.63 -17.80 -11.29
C SER A 24 -6.49 -17.12 -12.37
N GLY A 25 -7.28 -16.11 -11.98
CA GLY A 25 -8.04 -15.24 -12.90
C GLY A 25 -7.27 -14.02 -13.40
N ASN A 26 -5.94 -13.96 -13.23
CA ASN A 26 -5.16 -12.77 -13.58
C ASN A 26 -5.16 -12.49 -15.09
N HIS A 27 -5.87 -11.43 -15.50
CA HIS A 27 -6.13 -11.07 -16.89
C HIS A 27 -5.04 -10.21 -17.55
N SER A 28 -3.76 -10.36 -17.18
CA SER A 28 -2.68 -9.70 -17.92
C SER A 28 -2.33 -10.50 -19.16
N SER A 29 -2.30 -9.83 -20.31
CA SER A 29 -1.82 -10.40 -21.57
C SER A 29 -0.29 -10.61 -21.57
N ASP A 30 0.43 -9.93 -20.67
CA ASP A 30 1.89 -9.96 -20.57
C ASP A 30 2.32 -10.71 -19.28
N PRO A 31 2.98 -11.89 -19.42
CA PRO A 31 3.49 -12.70 -18.30
C PRO A 31 4.58 -12.00 -17.47
N SER A 32 5.17 -10.91 -17.96
CA SER A 32 6.22 -10.17 -17.27
C SER A 32 5.70 -9.37 -16.07
N PHE A 33 4.39 -9.15 -15.96
CA PHE A 33 3.76 -8.53 -14.80
C PHE A 33 3.44 -9.55 -13.71
N ARG A 34 4.21 -9.50 -12.62
CA ARG A 34 4.04 -10.38 -11.46
C ARG A 34 2.87 -9.98 -10.56
N TYR A 35 2.41 -8.73 -10.60
CA TYR A 35 1.33 -8.22 -9.75
C TYR A 35 0.26 -7.58 -10.63
N ILE A 36 -0.98 -8.06 -10.53
CA ILE A 36 -2.10 -7.58 -11.33
C ILE A 36 -3.26 -7.22 -10.39
N CYS A 37 -3.83 -6.04 -10.58
CA CYS A 37 -4.91 -5.58 -9.73
C CYS A 37 -6.20 -6.33 -10.07
N PHE A 38 -6.91 -6.79 -9.03
CA PHE A 38 -8.18 -7.48 -9.17
C PHE A 38 -9.38 -6.53 -9.36
N ARG A 39 -9.18 -5.22 -9.17
CA ARG A 39 -10.23 -4.18 -9.24
C ARG A 39 -10.13 -3.24 -10.43
N CYS A 40 -8.98 -3.15 -11.08
CA CYS A 40 -8.78 -2.35 -12.29
C CYS A 40 -7.69 -2.97 -13.17
N ASN A 41 -7.47 -2.42 -14.36
CA ASN A 41 -6.47 -2.93 -15.31
C ASN A 41 -5.01 -2.59 -14.93
N TYR A 42 -4.74 -2.10 -13.71
CA TYR A 42 -3.37 -1.78 -13.29
C TYR A 42 -2.55 -3.06 -13.04
N HIS A 43 -1.34 -3.09 -13.55
CA HIS A 43 -0.38 -4.16 -13.33
C HIS A 43 1.01 -3.59 -13.04
N SER A 44 1.85 -4.39 -12.38
CA SER A 44 3.23 -4.01 -12.05
C SER A 44 4.15 -5.22 -11.93
N LYS A 45 5.42 -5.01 -12.24
CA LYS A 45 6.49 -5.98 -11.97
C LYS A 45 6.97 -5.91 -10.51
N VAL A 46 6.68 -4.81 -9.81
CA VAL A 46 7.25 -4.45 -8.51
C VAL A 46 6.19 -4.45 -7.41
N LYS A 47 6.50 -5.09 -6.27
CA LYS A 47 5.58 -5.26 -5.13
C LYS A 47 5.15 -3.93 -4.54
N GLU A 48 6.10 -3.02 -4.35
CA GLU A 48 5.92 -1.70 -3.73
C GLU A 48 4.95 -0.83 -4.52
N PHE A 49 5.00 -0.93 -5.86
CA PHE A 49 4.09 -0.20 -6.75
C PHE A 49 2.68 -0.75 -6.67
N MET A 50 2.51 -2.08 -6.59
CA MET A 50 1.20 -2.68 -6.37
C MET A 50 0.64 -2.32 -4.98
N ILE A 51 1.45 -2.36 -3.92
CA ILE A 51 1.06 -1.90 -2.58
C ILE A 51 0.54 -0.47 -2.62
N ARG A 52 1.30 0.44 -3.25
CA ARG A 52 0.90 1.85 -3.39
C ARG A 52 -0.40 1.98 -4.18
N HIS A 53 -0.57 1.15 -5.21
CA HIS A 53 -1.77 1.13 -6.02
C HIS A 53 -3.00 0.67 -5.23
N ILE A 54 -2.94 -0.46 -4.51
CA ILE A 54 -4.05 -1.00 -3.72
C ILE A 54 -4.54 0.01 -2.67
N ARG A 55 -3.64 0.81 -2.08
CA ARG A 55 -4.01 1.89 -1.15
C ARG A 55 -4.99 2.93 -1.75
N LYS A 56 -5.03 3.09 -3.08
CA LYS A 56 -6.02 3.94 -3.74
C LYS A 56 -7.43 3.35 -3.66
N HIS A 57 -7.55 2.02 -3.69
CA HIS A 57 -8.82 1.33 -3.53
C HIS A 57 -9.27 1.26 -2.07
N THR A 58 -8.34 1.01 -1.15
CA THR A 58 -8.69 0.87 0.28
C THR A 58 -8.82 2.20 1.02
N GLY A 59 -8.30 3.29 0.45
CA GLY A 59 -8.25 4.59 1.11
C GLY A 59 -7.28 4.65 2.30
N GLU A 60 -6.42 3.64 2.50
CA GLU A 60 -5.51 3.56 3.64
C GLU A 60 -4.48 4.70 3.63
N LYS A 61 -4.49 5.54 4.67
CA LYS A 61 -3.56 6.67 4.83
C LYS A 61 -2.54 6.39 5.94
N SER A 62 -1.52 5.59 5.62
CA SER A 62 -0.53 5.10 6.60
C SER A 62 0.50 6.14 7.07
N TYR A 63 0.51 7.35 6.50
CA TYR A 63 1.43 8.43 6.90
C TYR A 63 0.65 9.66 7.35
N LYS A 64 1.09 10.29 8.45
CA LYS A 64 0.52 11.54 8.96
C LYS A 64 1.57 12.64 9.08
N CYS A 65 1.12 13.87 8.90
CA CYS A 65 1.90 15.05 9.27
C CYS A 65 2.03 15.09 10.80
N PRO A 66 3.22 15.35 11.37
CA PRO A 66 3.38 15.53 12.81
C PRO A 66 2.84 16.88 13.31
N HIS A 67 2.60 17.84 12.40
CA HIS A 67 2.24 19.22 12.75
C HIS A 67 0.76 19.56 12.53
N CYS A 68 0.00 18.68 11.87
CA CYS A 68 -1.43 18.88 11.63
C CYS A 68 -2.17 17.56 11.36
N LYS A 69 -3.49 17.64 11.12
CA LYS A 69 -4.35 16.47 10.86
C LYS A 69 -4.17 15.86 9.46
N TYR A 70 -3.29 16.37 8.61
CA TYR A 70 -3.07 15.86 7.25
C TYR A 70 -2.54 14.42 7.25
N LYS A 71 -3.15 13.56 6.43
CA LYS A 71 -2.76 12.15 6.25
C LYS A 71 -2.73 11.80 4.77
N SER A 72 -1.83 10.90 4.38
CA SER A 72 -1.70 10.42 3.01
C SER A 72 -1.27 8.95 2.95
N PRO A 73 -1.63 8.21 1.87
CA PRO A 73 -1.09 6.87 1.60
C PRO A 73 0.42 6.83 1.35
N ARG A 74 1.08 7.98 1.11
CA ARG A 74 2.50 8.04 0.75
C ARG A 74 3.31 9.02 1.62
N LYS A 75 4.54 8.61 1.95
CA LYS A 75 5.49 9.40 2.75
C LYS A 75 5.93 10.69 2.06
N ASP A 76 6.25 10.60 0.76
CA ASP A 76 6.71 11.75 -0.03
C ASP A 76 5.64 12.83 -0.14
N THR A 77 4.36 12.44 -0.26
CA THR A 77 3.24 13.38 -0.26
C THR A 77 3.13 14.14 1.07
N VAL A 78 3.29 13.47 2.21
CA VAL A 78 3.29 14.14 3.53
C VAL A 78 4.52 15.05 3.68
N ASN A 79 5.71 14.62 3.24
CA ASN A 79 6.91 15.46 3.29
C ASN A 79 6.78 16.72 2.44
N LYS A 80 6.24 16.61 1.22
CA LYS A 80 5.94 17.78 0.37
C LYS A 80 4.92 18.70 1.03
N HIS A 81 3.89 18.13 1.67
CA HIS A 81 2.93 18.92 2.46
C HIS A 81 3.63 19.66 3.61
N ILE A 82 4.50 18.98 4.38
CA ILE A 82 5.26 19.56 5.47
C ILE A 82 6.11 20.73 4.96
N TYR A 83 6.86 20.53 3.88
CA TYR A 83 7.70 21.58 3.30
C TYR A 83 6.90 22.78 2.81
N ARG A 84 5.68 22.59 2.28
CA ARG A 84 4.87 23.68 1.70
C ARG A 84 3.98 24.40 2.71
N LYS A 85 3.53 23.70 3.76
CA LYS A 85 2.54 24.21 4.74
C LYS A 85 3.13 24.48 6.11
N HIS A 86 4.32 23.98 6.39
CA HIS A 86 5.00 24.11 7.68
C HIS A 86 6.46 24.59 7.50
N ALA A 87 6.78 25.22 6.37
CA ALA A 87 8.14 25.69 6.01
C ALA A 87 8.77 26.60 7.07
N SER A 88 7.95 27.40 7.76
CA SER A 88 8.37 28.39 8.75
C SER A 88 8.65 27.80 10.14
N LEU A 89 8.42 26.50 10.35
CA LEU A 89 8.73 25.86 11.63
C LEU A 89 10.23 25.62 11.75
N SER A 90 10.85 26.20 12.79
CA SER A 90 12.26 25.99 13.12
C SER A 90 12.62 24.51 13.37
N ASN A 91 11.64 23.69 13.76
CA ASN A 91 11.81 22.26 14.04
C ASN A 91 10.97 21.37 13.10
N LEU A 92 11.30 21.39 11.81
CA LEU A 92 10.56 20.66 10.78
C LEU A 92 10.70 19.12 10.90
N LYS A 93 9.75 18.47 11.59
CA LYS A 93 9.65 17.00 11.65
C LYS A 93 9.13 16.38 10.34
N LYS A 94 9.67 15.23 9.94
CA LYS A 94 9.25 14.45 8.75
C LYS A 94 7.97 13.64 9.01
N ALA A 95 7.37 13.12 7.94
CA ALA A 95 6.18 12.28 8.01
C ALA A 95 6.32 11.10 8.98
N VAL A 96 5.30 10.86 9.79
CA VAL A 96 5.24 9.79 10.79
C VAL A 96 4.36 8.63 10.28
N VAL A 97 4.81 7.40 10.50
CA VAL A 97 4.05 6.18 10.16
C VAL A 97 2.98 5.94 11.22
N VAL A 98 1.73 5.75 10.79
CA VAL A 98 0.58 5.56 11.71
C VAL A 98 0.29 4.09 11.99
N LYS A 99 0.75 3.17 11.14
CA LYS A 99 0.71 1.72 11.34
C LYS A 99 2.05 1.11 10.99
N LYS A 100 2.78 0.56 11.97
CA LYS A 100 4.00 -0.23 11.71
C LYS A 100 3.56 -1.59 11.15
N ARG A 101 4.18 -2.00 10.04
CA ARG A 101 4.10 -3.40 9.60
C ARG A 101 5.19 -4.14 10.35
N THR A 102 4.85 -4.86 11.42
CA THR A 102 5.79 -5.84 12.00
C THR A 102 5.63 -7.11 11.20
N VAL A 103 6.71 -7.52 10.54
CA VAL A 103 6.75 -8.76 9.77
C VAL A 103 7.69 -9.70 10.51
N VAL A 104 7.16 -10.77 11.08
CA VAL A 104 7.97 -11.88 11.59
C VAL A 104 7.97 -13.01 10.56
N ARG A 105 9.03 -13.82 10.56
CA ARG A 105 9.00 -15.11 9.87
C ARG A 105 8.42 -16.13 10.83
N ASN A 106 7.40 -16.88 10.42
CA ASN A 106 7.02 -18.08 11.17
C ASN A 106 8.03 -19.22 10.91
N SER A 107 7.84 -20.31 11.64
CA SER A 107 8.59 -21.56 11.51
C SER A 107 8.51 -22.21 10.11
N LYS A 108 7.55 -21.80 9.27
CA LYS A 108 7.40 -22.28 7.88
C LYS A 108 8.09 -21.38 6.85
N GLY A 109 8.77 -20.32 7.30
CA GLY A 109 9.39 -19.33 6.42
C GLY A 109 8.41 -18.33 5.81
N ASP A 110 7.13 -18.41 6.18
CA ASP A 110 6.12 -17.44 5.76
C ASP A 110 6.27 -16.16 6.56
N PHE A 111 5.99 -15.05 5.89
CA PHE A 111 5.88 -13.75 6.53
C PHE A 111 4.52 -13.64 7.24
N VAL A 112 4.54 -13.51 8.57
CA VAL A 112 3.35 -13.39 9.42
C VAL A 112 3.37 -12.07 10.16
N PHE A 113 2.19 -11.49 10.39
CA PHE A 113 2.03 -10.17 11.01
C PHE A 113 1.61 -10.34 12.46
N ILE A 114 2.27 -9.61 13.36
CA ILE A 114 1.85 -9.47 14.75
C ILE A 114 1.33 -8.03 14.89
N GLU A 115 0.12 -7.87 15.46
CA GLU A 115 -0.43 -6.56 15.82
C GLU A 115 0.30 -5.94 17.03
#